data_AF-A0A3C1WNF9-F1
#
_entry.id   AF-A0A3C1WNF9-F1
#
_cell.length_a   1.000
_cell.length_b   1.000
_cell.length_c   1.000
_cell.angle_alpha   90.00
_cell.angle_beta   90.00
_cell.angle_gamma   90.00
#
_symmetry.space_group_name_H-M   'P 1'
#
loop_
_entity.id
_entity.type
_entity.pdbx_description
1 polymer ?
#
loop_
_entity_poly.entity_id
_entity_poly.type
_entity_poly.pdbx_seq_one_letter_code
_entity_poly.pdbx_strand_id
1 'polypeptide(L)'
;MDKEALLRERHNCERMMRQVMLLLDGELSEKQEQDFLTEVKICPHCLESFQMEKAYKEFLFSKVEKKKLPSQTIEDMKMKIRSQLGE
;
A
#
# COMPACT_ATOMS: atom_id res chain seq x y z
N MET A 1 -34.84 -3.58 5.24
CA MET A 1 -33.64 -4.39 5.52
C MET A 1 -32.43 -3.59 5.11
N ASP A 2 -31.57 -3.21 6.07
CA ASP A 2 -30.41 -2.36 5.83
C ASP A 2 -29.33 -3.07 5.00
N LYS A 3 -29.08 -2.57 3.79
CA LYS A 3 -28.04 -3.08 2.88
C LYS A 3 -26.64 -3.02 3.50
N GLU A 4 -26.39 -2.04 4.37
CA GLU A 4 -25.12 -1.88 5.10
C GLU A 4 -24.86 -2.98 6.14
N ALA A 5 -25.90 -3.64 6.66
CA ALA A 5 -25.73 -4.76 7.59
C ALA A 5 -25.29 -6.03 6.85
N LEU A 6 -25.87 -6.30 5.68
CA LEU A 6 -25.50 -7.41 4.79
C LEU A 6 -24.08 -7.27 4.21
N LEU A 7 -23.63 -6.03 3.96
CA LEU A 7 -22.26 -5.75 3.51
C LEU A 7 -21.22 -5.97 4.61
N ARG A 8 -21.56 -5.70 5.88
CA ARG A 8 -20.70 -5.98 7.03
C ARG A 8 -20.49 -7.48 7.26
N GLU A 9 -21.50 -8.31 7.00
CA GLU A 9 -21.42 -9.79 7.12
C GLU A 9 -20.54 -10.45 6.05
N ARG A 10 -20.25 -9.78 4.93
CA ARG A 10 -19.44 -10.33 3.82
C ARG A 10 -18.06 -9.70 3.66
N HIS A 11 -17.68 -8.74 4.49
CA HIS A 11 -16.37 -8.10 4.40
C HIS A 11 -15.36 -8.77 5.34
N ASN A 12 -14.17 -9.04 4.82
CA ASN A 12 -13.09 -9.69 5.55
C ASN A 12 -12.06 -8.64 5.97
N CYS A 13 -12.19 -8.11 7.20
CA CYS A 13 -11.27 -7.11 7.77
C CYS A 13 -9.80 -7.55 7.70
N GLU A 14 -9.52 -8.83 7.91
CA GLU A 14 -8.17 -9.36 7.96
C GLU A 14 -7.50 -9.33 6.58
N ARG A 15 -8.26 -9.70 5.54
CA ARG A 15 -7.84 -9.53 4.14
C ARG A 15 -7.64 -8.04 3.82
N MET A 16 -8.54 -7.18 4.28
CA MET A 16 -8.47 -5.73 4.07
C MET A 16 -7.17 -5.16 4.66
N MET A 17 -6.84 -5.50 5.91
CA MET A 17 -5.59 -5.06 6.55
C MET A 17 -4.33 -5.54 5.81
N ARG A 18 -4.34 -6.75 5.25
CA ARG A 18 -3.23 -7.18 4.38
C ARG A 18 -3.12 -6.31 3.13
N GLN A 19 -4.23 -5.94 2.51
CA GLN A 19 -4.22 -5.04 1.36
C GLN A 19 -3.82 -3.60 1.71
N VAL A 20 -4.11 -3.11 2.93
CA VAL A 20 -3.59 -1.83 3.43
C VAL A 20 -2.06 -1.82 3.38
N MET A 21 -1.42 -2.88 3.88
CA MET A 21 0.05 -2.96 3.91
C MET A 21 0.63 -2.96 2.50
N LEU A 22 0.10 -3.81 1.61
CA LEU A 22 0.51 -3.86 0.20
C LEU A 22 0.32 -2.51 -0.52
N LEU A 23 -0.81 -1.85 -0.27
CA LEU A 23 -1.11 -0.53 -0.84
C LEU A 23 -0.07 0.50 -0.37
N LEU A 24 0.14 0.57 0.94
CA LEU A 24 1.04 1.55 1.52
C LEU A 24 2.47 1.34 1.02
N ASP A 25 2.91 0.09 0.83
CA ASP A 25 4.23 -0.27 0.31
C ASP A 25 4.37 -0.09 -1.21
N GLY A 26 3.29 0.25 -1.91
CA GLY A 26 3.30 0.46 -3.36
C GLY A 26 3.40 -0.84 -4.16
N GLU A 27 2.98 -1.97 -3.58
CA GLU A 27 3.02 -3.30 -4.20
C GLU A 27 1.73 -3.62 -4.99
N LEU A 28 0.71 -2.77 -4.90
CA LEU A 28 -0.50 -2.90 -5.69
C LEU A 28 -0.36 -2.22 -7.05
N SER A 29 -0.93 -2.84 -8.09
CA SER A 29 -1.16 -2.15 -9.37
C SER A 29 -2.21 -1.05 -9.20
N GLU A 30 -2.21 -0.07 -10.10
CA GLU A 30 -3.19 1.05 -10.09
C GLU A 30 -4.64 0.56 -10.03
N LYS A 31 -4.96 -0.52 -10.76
CA LYS A 31 -6.29 -1.12 -10.74
C LYS A 31 -6.63 -1.68 -9.36
N GLN A 32 -5.71 -2.42 -8.75
CA GLN A 32 -5.90 -3.01 -7.43
C GLN A 32 -6.04 -1.94 -6.34
N GLU A 33 -5.32 -0.83 -6.45
CA GLU A 33 -5.45 0.31 -5.55
C GLU A 33 -6.85 0.93 -5.65
N GLN A 34 -7.36 1.19 -6.86
CA GLN A 34 -8.70 1.75 -7.05
C GLN A 34 -9.81 0.82 -6.53
N ASP A 35 -9.69 -0.47 -6.81
CA ASP A 35 -10.62 -1.49 -6.32
C ASP A 35 -10.62 -1.51 -4.77
N PHE A 36 -9.43 -1.50 -4.17
CA PHE A 36 -9.27 -1.47 -2.72
C PHE A 36 -9.84 -0.19 -2.08
N LEU A 37 -9.55 0.98 -2.65
CA LEU A 37 -10.06 2.27 -2.16
C LEU A 37 -11.59 2.38 -2.24
N THR A 38 -12.21 1.63 -3.14
CA THR A 38 -13.67 1.51 -3.23
C THR A 38 -14.20 0.58 -2.15
N GLU A 39 -13.56 -0.57 -1.94
CA GLU A 39 -13.94 -1.55 -0.91
C GLU A 39 -13.79 -1.00 0.52
N VAL A 40 -12.68 -0.31 0.82
CA VAL A 40 -12.39 0.20 2.17
C VAL A 40 -13.40 1.25 2.63
N LYS A 41 -14.01 2.01 1.71
CA LYS A 41 -15.05 3.01 2.00
C LYS A 41 -16.39 2.40 2.41
N ILE A 42 -16.62 1.12 2.13
CA ILE A 42 -17.87 0.42 2.45
C ILE A 42 -17.96 0.13 3.96
N CYS A 43 -16.82 -0.05 4.62
CA CYS A 43 -16.74 -0.37 6.05
C CYS A 43 -16.08 0.77 6.82
N PRO A 44 -16.82 1.52 7.65
CA PRO A 44 -16.28 2.65 8.42
C PRO A 44 -15.08 2.28 9.28
N HIS A 45 -15.10 1.11 9.92
CA HIS A 45 -13.99 0.62 10.75
C HIS A 45 -12.72 0.37 9.92
N CYS A 46 -12.86 -0.21 8.72
CA CYS A 46 -11.73 -0.43 7.83
C CYS A 46 -11.18 0.88 7.27
N LEU A 47 -12.05 1.84 6.96
CA LEU A 47 -11.66 3.17 6.54
C LEU A 47 -10.84 3.90 7.62
N GLU A 48 -11.30 3.84 8.87
CA GLU A 48 -10.59 4.41 10.01
C GLU A 48 -9.22 3.75 10.19
N SER A 49 -9.15 2.41 10.21
CA SER A 49 -7.89 1.67 10.31
C SER A 49 -6.92 2.01 9.17
N PHE A 50 -7.41 2.09 7.93
CA PHE A 50 -6.60 2.51 6.78
C PHE A 50 -6.04 3.94 6.97
N GLN A 51 -6.88 4.89 7.41
CA GLN A 51 -6.45 6.26 7.66
C GLN A 51 -5.39 6.33 8.76
N MET A 52 -5.55 5.55 9.83
CA MET A 52 -4.57 5.45 10.90
C MET A 52 -3.23 4.89 10.41
N GLU A 53 -3.24 3.76 9.69
CA GLU A 53 -2.01 3.16 9.15
C GLU A 53 -1.30 4.09 8.17
N LYS A 54 -2.07 4.77 7.31
CA LYS A 54 -1.53 5.76 6.38
C LYS A 54 -0.85 6.91 7.14
N ALA A 55 -1.54 7.51 8.12
CA ALA A 55 -1.00 8.60 8.93
C ALA A 55 0.23 8.15 9.73
N TYR A 56 0.23 6.92 10.25
CA TYR A 56 1.36 6.34 10.95
C TYR A 56 2.57 6.17 10.03
N LYS A 57 2.39 5.65 8.81
CA LYS A 57 3.45 5.56 7.82
C LYS A 57 4.01 6.94 7.47
N GLU A 58 3.15 7.91 7.18
CA GLU A 58 3.57 9.31 6.91
C GLU A 58 4.37 9.90 8.08
N PHE A 59 3.94 9.64 9.31
CA PHE A 59 4.67 10.02 10.52
C PHE A 59 6.06 9.38 10.58
N LEU A 60 6.19 8.07 10.36
CA LEU A 60 7.49 7.40 10.33
C LEU A 60 8.40 8.01 9.25
N PHE A 61 7.87 8.24 8.05
CA PHE A 61 8.60 8.88 6.95
C PHE A 61 9.10 10.29 7.31
N SER A 62 8.36 11.02 8.15
CA SER A 62 8.78 12.35 8.64
C SER A 62 9.92 12.29 9.66
N LYS A 63 10.12 11.14 10.34
CA LYS A 63 11.14 10.94 11.38
C LYS A 63 12.40 10.26 10.87
N VAL A 64 12.33 9.57 9.74
CA VAL A 64 13.46 8.86 9.15
C VAL A 64 14.26 9.79 8.23
N GLU A 65 15.54 9.95 8.52
CA GLU A 65 16.47 10.64 7.62
C GLU A 65 16.71 9.82 6.35
N LYS A 66 16.38 10.38 5.19
CA LYS A 66 16.63 9.73 3.90
C LYS A 66 18.08 10.00 3.47
N LYS A 67 18.90 8.95 3.45
CA LYS A 67 20.26 9.01 2.89
C LYS A 67 20.21 8.81 1.39
N LYS A 68 20.82 9.74 0.63
CA LYS A 68 21.04 9.54 -0.80
C LYS A 68 22.18 8.54 -0.99
N LEU A 69 21.95 7.53 -1.84
CA LEU A 69 23.01 6.66 -2.29
C LEU A 69 23.93 7.41 -3.27
N PRO A 70 25.22 7.08 -3.32
CA PRO A 70 26.11 7.58 -4.36
C PRO A 70 25.56 7.27 -5.75
N SER A 71 25.71 8.21 -6.70
CA SER A 71 25.28 8.03 -8.09
C SER A 71 25.89 6.78 -8.73
N GLN A 72 27.15 6.46 -8.38
CA GLN A 72 27.83 5.26 -8.86
C GLN A 72 27.08 3.98 -8.47
N THR A 73 26.65 3.88 -7.21
CA THR A 73 25.91 2.70 -6.73
C THR A 73 24.59 2.51 -7.49
N ILE A 74 23.92 3.62 -7.82
CA ILE A 74 22.70 3.59 -8.63
C ILE A 74 23.00 3.07 -10.04
N GLU A 75 24.09 3.52 -10.66
CA GLU A 75 24.46 3.07 -12.01
C GLU A 75 24.89 1.60 -12.03
N ASP A 76 25.65 1.16 -11.02
CA ASP A 76 26.04 -0.24 -10.86
C ASP A 76 24.81 -1.16 -10.71
N MET A 77 23.80 -0.72 -9.93
CA MET A 77 22.53 -1.44 -9.80
C MET A 77 21.79 -1.52 -11.13
N LYS A 78 21.66 -0.41 -11.86
CA LYS A 78 21.02 -0.38 -13.19
C LYS A 78 21.74 -1.30 -14.18
N MET A 79 23.07 -1.29 -14.18
CA MET A 79 23.88 -2.13 -15.05
C MET A 79 23.64 -3.62 -14.76
N LYS A 80 23.61 -4.02 -13.48
CA LYS A 80 23.28 -5.39 -13.08
C LYS A 80 21.89 -5.82 -13.53
N ILE A 81 20.89 -4.97 -13.36
CA ILE A 81 19.51 -5.26 -13.79
C ILE A 81 19.46 -5.48 -15.31
N ARG A 82 20.06 -4.59 -16.11
CA ARG A 82 20.13 -4.75 -17.57
C ARG A 82 20.82 -6.05 -17.97
N SER A 83 21.94 -6.38 -17.32
CA SER A 83 22.68 -7.62 -17.61
C SER A 83 21.90 -8.91 -17.32
N GLN A 84 20.95 -8.88 -16.38
CA GLN A 84 20.08 -10.03 -16.08
C GLN A 84 18.88 -10.13 -17.02
N LEU A 85 18.50 -9.02 -17.67
CA LEU A 85 17.37 -8.96 -18.60
C LEU A 85 17.77 -9.23 -20.07
N GLY A 86 19.06 -9.41 -20.35
CA GLY A 86 19.54 -9.86 -21.66
C GLY A 86 19.46 -8.82 -22.78
N GLU A 87 19.60 -7.53 -22.45
CA GLU A 87 19.81 -6.44 -23.41
C GLU A 87 21.29 -6.16 -23.67
#